data_AF-A0A7C1VNZ5-F1
#
_entry.id   AF-A0A7C1VNZ5-F1
#
_cell.length_a   1.000
_cell.length_b   1.000
_cell.length_c   1.000
_cell.angle_alpha   90.00
_cell.angle_beta   90.00
_cell.angle_gamma   90.00
#
_symmetry.space_group_name_H-M   'P 1'
#
loop_
_entity.id
_entity.type
_entity.pdbx_description
1 polymer ?
#
loop_
_entity_poly.entity_id
_entity_poly.type
_entity_poly.pdbx_seq_one_letter_code
_entity_poly.pdbx_strand_id
1 'polypeptide(L)'
;MSKANTTFSIEVEDTEDRCPIGETIGNRNIAERKIPVLSCEGACIRGEIARLAANLVAKGEPFARGCHGELLSVPDSAMAQWVKKAKQVVLIDGCFLRCHGRIIENLVGKEKLVQFDALSVYKKYTDVFDIDDVCEEERKEAARQVADNILTKLKAR
;
A
#
# COMPACT_ATOMS: atom_id res chain seq x y z
N MET A 1 5.06 11.30 -31.13
CA MET A 1 4.96 9.81 -31.20
C MET A 1 3.99 9.37 -30.13
N SER A 2 2.85 8.79 -30.49
CA SER A 2 1.97 8.14 -29.50
C SER A 2 2.73 6.94 -28.95
N LYS A 3 2.98 6.91 -27.64
CA LYS A 3 3.47 5.69 -26.99
C LYS A 3 2.40 4.62 -27.23
N ALA A 4 2.71 3.58 -27.99
CA ALA A 4 1.89 2.40 -28.03
C ALA A 4 1.71 1.91 -26.59
N ASN A 5 0.46 1.74 -26.15
CA ASN A 5 0.16 1.16 -24.85
C ASN A 5 0.66 -0.28 -24.85
N THR A 6 1.88 -0.48 -24.36
CA THR A 6 2.47 -1.82 -24.22
C THR A 6 1.93 -2.41 -22.94
N THR A 7 0.99 -3.34 -23.07
CA THR A 7 0.52 -4.19 -21.97
C THR A 7 1.36 -5.45 -21.91
N PHE A 8 1.58 -5.96 -20.70
CA PHE A 8 2.17 -7.27 -20.46
C PHE A 8 1.38 -7.99 -19.38
N SER A 9 1.45 -9.31 -19.39
CA SER A 9 0.77 -10.18 -18.43
C SER A 9 1.80 -11.06 -17.73
N ILE A 10 1.53 -11.37 -16.46
CA ILE A 10 2.27 -12.35 -15.67
C ILE A 10 1.28 -13.45 -15.30
N GLU A 11 1.63 -14.70 -15.57
CA GLU A 11 0.90 -15.86 -15.09
C GLU A 11 1.48 -16.29 -13.74
N VAL A 12 0.62 -16.55 -12.77
CA VAL A 12 0.98 -16.94 -11.41
C VAL A 12 0.21 -18.22 -11.10
N GLU A 13 0.91 -19.24 -10.62
CA GLU A 13 0.29 -20.50 -10.20
C GLU A 13 -0.69 -20.27 -9.04
N ASP A 14 -1.83 -20.95 -9.10
CA ASP A 14 -2.81 -20.90 -8.02
C ASP A 14 -2.35 -21.72 -6.80
N THR A 15 -2.95 -21.46 -5.65
CA THR A 15 -2.72 -22.23 -4.43
C THR A 15 -4.01 -22.48 -3.66
N GLU A 16 -4.15 -23.71 -3.15
CA GLU A 16 -5.20 -24.08 -2.20
C GLU A 16 -4.85 -23.62 -0.77
N ASP A 17 -3.60 -23.20 -0.51
CA ASP A 17 -3.18 -22.75 0.81
C ASP A 17 -3.85 -21.43 1.18
N ARG A 18 -4.17 -21.30 2.47
CA ARG A 18 -4.73 -20.06 3.04
C ARG A 18 -3.91 -19.64 4.25
N CYS A 19 -3.53 -18.37 4.28
CA CYS A 19 -2.89 -17.78 5.45
C CYS A 19 -3.94 -17.62 6.57
N PRO A 20 -3.81 -18.29 7.72
CA PRO A 20 -4.81 -18.23 8.79
C PRO A 20 -5.00 -16.81 9.36
N ILE A 21 -3.91 -16.03 9.40
CA ILE A 21 -3.94 -14.63 9.83
C ILE A 21 -4.65 -13.77 8.79
N GLY A 22 -4.39 -13.98 7.50
CA GLY A 22 -5.08 -13.32 6.41
C GLY A 22 -6.59 -13.52 6.46
N GLU A 23 -7.02 -14.76 6.67
CA GLU A 23 -8.43 -15.12 6.82
C GLU A 23 -9.08 -14.43 8.03
N THR A 24 -8.43 -14.51 9.20
CA THR A 24 -8.94 -13.90 10.44
C THR A 24 -9.05 -12.39 10.32
N ILE A 25 -7.98 -11.74 9.85
CA ILE A 25 -7.91 -10.28 9.75
C ILE A 25 -8.81 -9.75 8.63
N GLY A 26 -8.84 -10.42 7.49
CA GLY A 26 -9.70 -10.06 6.36
C GLY A 26 -11.18 -10.09 6.74
N ASN A 27 -11.64 -11.19 7.35
CA ASN A 27 -13.03 -11.32 7.80
C ASN A 27 -13.40 -10.27 8.86
N ARG A 28 -12.52 -10.03 9.85
CA ARG A 28 -12.73 -8.98 10.85
C ARG A 28 -12.85 -7.61 10.21
N ASN A 29 -11.93 -7.26 9.30
CA ASN A 29 -11.91 -5.96 8.67
C ASN A 29 -13.11 -5.74 7.74
N ILE A 30 -13.65 -6.80 7.11
CA ILE A 30 -14.93 -6.76 6.38
C ILE A 30 -16.08 -6.43 7.34
N ALA A 31 -16.18 -7.17 8.45
CA ALA A 31 -17.25 -6.98 9.43
C ALA A 31 -17.23 -5.57 10.05
N GLU A 32 -16.04 -5.07 10.38
CA GLU A 32 -15.81 -3.74 10.94
C GLU A 32 -15.78 -2.62 9.89
N ARG A 33 -15.91 -2.96 8.60
CA ARG A 33 -15.88 -2.01 7.47
C ARG A 33 -14.62 -1.14 7.45
N LYS A 34 -13.48 -1.72 7.81
CA LYS A 34 -12.18 -1.03 7.80
C LYS A 34 -11.78 -0.65 6.37
N ILE A 35 -11.03 0.44 6.26
CA ILE A 35 -10.42 0.91 5.02
C ILE A 35 -9.02 0.31 4.90
N PRO A 36 -8.73 -0.49 3.85
CA PRO A 36 -7.40 -1.04 3.64
C PRO A 36 -6.36 0.04 3.36
N VAL A 37 -5.20 -0.10 3.97
CA VAL A 37 -4.00 0.71 3.74
C VAL A 37 -2.90 -0.21 3.22
N LEU A 38 -2.46 0.05 1.99
CA LEU A 38 -1.35 -0.59 1.30
C LEU A 38 -0.16 0.38 1.18
N SER A 39 1.02 -0.14 0.91
CA SER A 39 2.26 0.64 0.76
C SER A 39 3.14 0.08 -0.36
N CYS A 40 4.10 0.86 -0.84
CA CYS A 40 5.25 0.33 -1.56
C CYS A 40 5.94 -0.75 -0.71
N GLU A 41 6.19 -1.91 -1.31
CA GLU A 41 6.88 -3.05 -0.69
C GLU A 41 8.28 -3.28 -1.34
N GLY A 42 8.81 -2.28 -2.04
CA GLY A 42 10.14 -2.35 -2.65
C GLY A 42 11.26 -2.25 -1.61
N ALA A 43 12.42 -2.86 -1.91
CA ALA A 43 13.51 -3.05 -0.95
C ALA A 43 14.23 -1.76 -0.49
N CYS A 44 14.19 -0.68 -1.28
CA CYS A 44 14.95 0.53 -0.95
C CYS A 44 14.34 1.33 0.22
N ILE A 45 15.12 2.27 0.77
CA ILE A 45 14.72 3.21 1.83
C ILE A 45 13.36 3.88 1.60
N ARG A 46 13.03 4.20 0.35
CA ARG A 46 11.75 4.84 0.02
C ARG A 46 10.54 3.90 0.23
N GLY A 47 10.72 2.61 -0.03
CA GLY A 47 9.74 1.58 0.29
C GLY A 47 9.60 1.41 1.79
N GLU A 48 10.72 1.43 2.52
CA GLU A 48 10.71 1.35 3.98
C GLU A 48 9.93 2.49 4.64
N ILE A 49 10.18 3.73 4.23
CA ILE A 49 9.46 4.91 4.74
C ILE A 49 7.95 4.79 4.44
N ALA A 50 7.58 4.34 3.23
CA ALA A 50 6.17 4.15 2.87
C ALA A 50 5.50 3.04 3.71
N ARG A 51 6.20 1.94 3.97
CA ARG A 51 5.75 0.82 4.81
C ARG A 51 5.55 1.26 6.27
N LEU A 52 6.52 1.98 6.83
CA LEU A 52 6.41 2.57 8.16
C LEU A 52 5.23 3.55 8.24
N ALA A 53 5.09 4.45 7.25
CA ALA A 53 3.99 5.40 7.21
C ALA A 53 2.62 4.69 7.16
N ALA A 54 2.49 3.62 6.36
CA ALA A 54 1.26 2.85 6.28
C ALA A 54 0.89 2.17 7.61
N ASN A 55 1.89 1.67 8.36
CA ASN A 55 1.67 1.13 9.69
C ASN A 55 1.16 2.19 10.68
N LEU A 56 1.57 3.44 10.51
CA LEU A 56 1.10 4.56 11.34
C LEU A 56 -0.31 4.99 10.96
N VAL A 57 -0.61 5.13 9.67
CA VAL A 57 -1.95 5.45 9.16
C VAL A 57 -2.97 4.38 9.61
N ALA A 58 -2.59 3.10 9.53
CA ALA A 58 -3.45 1.99 9.91
C ALA A 58 -3.74 1.86 11.41
N LYS A 59 -3.09 2.66 12.27
CA LYS A 59 -3.45 2.75 13.70
C LYS A 59 -4.63 3.70 13.93
N GLY A 60 -4.93 4.59 12.98
CA GLY A 60 -6.09 5.47 13.04
C GLY A 60 -7.37 4.77 12.58
N GLU A 61 -8.50 5.10 13.19
CA GLU A 61 -9.80 4.64 12.70
C GLU A 61 -10.23 5.42 11.43
N PRO A 62 -10.88 4.79 10.44
CA PRO A 62 -11.27 3.36 10.36
C PRO A 62 -10.28 2.51 9.54
N PHE A 63 -8.98 2.78 9.62
CA PHE A 63 -7.97 2.19 8.74
C PHE A 63 -7.42 0.86 9.28
N ALA A 64 -6.94 0.00 8.39
CA ALA A 64 -6.22 -1.23 8.74
C ALA A 64 -5.20 -1.61 7.65
N ARG A 65 -4.14 -2.34 8.02
CA ARG A 65 -3.14 -2.83 7.04
C ARG A 65 -3.68 -3.99 6.21
N GLY A 66 -3.39 -3.97 4.90
CA GLY A 66 -3.60 -5.09 3.98
C GLY A 66 -2.30 -5.82 3.64
N CYS A 67 -2.39 -7.12 3.38
CA CYS A 67 -1.27 -7.94 2.91
C CYS A 67 -1.19 -7.88 1.37
N HIS A 68 -0.03 -7.48 0.83
CA HIS A 68 0.20 -7.41 -0.61
C HIS A 68 0.26 -8.80 -1.26
N GLY A 69 0.97 -9.74 -0.64
CA GLY A 69 1.12 -11.10 -1.15
C GLY A 69 -0.23 -11.76 -1.36
N GLU A 70 -1.01 -11.92 -0.29
CA GLU A 70 -2.34 -12.52 -0.39
C GLU A 70 -3.28 -11.79 -1.35
N LEU A 71 -3.25 -10.45 -1.39
CA LEU A 71 -4.07 -9.69 -2.32
C LEU A 71 -3.81 -10.06 -3.79
N LEU A 72 -2.54 -10.26 -4.15
CA LEU A 72 -2.13 -10.51 -5.52
C LEU A 72 -2.11 -12.00 -5.89
N SER A 73 -1.71 -12.87 -4.97
CA SER A 73 -1.46 -14.29 -5.25
C SER A 73 -2.53 -15.24 -4.72
N VAL A 74 -3.46 -14.76 -3.89
CA VAL A 74 -4.56 -15.59 -3.34
C VAL A 74 -5.89 -14.83 -3.49
N PRO A 75 -6.38 -14.65 -4.73
CA PRO A 75 -7.40 -13.65 -5.07
C PRO A 75 -8.77 -13.84 -4.39
N ASP A 76 -9.04 -15.02 -3.86
CA ASP A 76 -10.27 -15.43 -3.19
C ASP A 76 -10.16 -15.46 -1.65
N SER A 77 -8.97 -15.20 -1.07
CA SER A 77 -8.79 -15.10 0.39
C SER A 77 -9.63 -13.97 1.00
N ALA A 78 -9.99 -14.08 2.28
CA ALA A 78 -10.75 -13.00 2.94
C ALA A 78 -10.00 -11.66 2.90
N MET A 79 -8.66 -11.68 2.97
CA MET A 79 -7.81 -10.49 2.83
C MET A 79 -7.96 -9.86 1.44
N ALA A 80 -7.86 -10.65 0.38
CA ALA A 80 -8.01 -10.16 -0.99
C ALA A 80 -9.44 -9.65 -1.24
N GLN A 81 -10.44 -10.37 -0.75
CA GLN A 81 -11.85 -9.99 -0.85
C GLN A 81 -12.15 -8.69 -0.10
N TRP A 82 -11.59 -8.50 1.09
CA TRP A 82 -11.71 -7.27 1.85
C TRP A 82 -11.21 -6.07 1.04
N VAL A 83 -10.01 -6.16 0.49
CA VAL A 83 -9.41 -5.05 -0.28
C VAL A 83 -10.20 -4.77 -1.56
N LYS A 84 -10.53 -5.81 -2.34
CA LYS A 84 -11.23 -5.65 -3.64
C LYS A 84 -12.64 -5.09 -3.49
N LYS A 85 -13.33 -5.43 -2.40
CA LYS A 85 -14.71 -5.01 -2.12
C LYS A 85 -14.82 -3.74 -1.28
N ALA A 86 -13.72 -3.26 -0.70
CA ALA A 86 -13.72 -2.02 0.05
C ALA A 86 -14.17 -0.83 -0.83
N LYS A 87 -14.94 0.09 -0.26
CA LYS A 87 -15.38 1.31 -0.96
C LYS A 87 -14.23 2.27 -1.26
N GLN A 88 -13.18 2.18 -0.47
CA GLN A 88 -11.98 2.99 -0.57
C GLN A 88 -10.77 2.12 -0.22
N VAL A 89 -9.67 2.29 -0.93
CA VAL A 89 -8.36 1.69 -0.63
C VAL A 89 -7.34 2.81 -0.59
N VAL A 90 -6.58 2.90 0.50
CA VAL A 90 -5.46 3.85 0.62
C VAL A 90 -4.19 3.15 0.19
N LEU A 91 -3.40 3.78 -0.67
CA LEU A 91 -2.08 3.31 -1.08
C LEU A 91 -1.03 4.41 -0.90
N ILE A 92 0.09 4.05 -0.30
CA ILE A 92 1.25 4.93 -0.14
C ILE A 92 2.38 4.43 -1.03
N ASP A 93 2.61 5.07 -2.18
CA ASP A 93 3.79 4.78 -3.00
C ASP A 93 5.04 5.44 -2.43
N GLY A 94 6.17 4.75 -2.57
CA GLY A 94 7.47 5.25 -2.15
C GLY A 94 8.19 6.03 -3.25
N CYS A 95 7.80 5.88 -4.52
CA CYS A 95 8.50 6.54 -5.62
C CYS A 95 7.62 6.76 -6.85
N PHE A 96 8.15 7.57 -7.78
CA PHE A 96 7.51 7.98 -9.02
C PHE A 96 7.15 6.83 -9.99
N LEU A 97 7.72 5.64 -9.81
CA LEU A 97 7.42 4.48 -10.67
C LEU A 97 6.00 3.94 -10.45
N ARG A 98 5.38 4.21 -9.29
CA ARG A 98 4.03 3.77 -8.93
C ARG A 98 3.78 2.29 -9.27
N CYS A 99 4.77 1.42 -9.04
CA CYS A 99 4.69 0.02 -9.46
C CYS A 99 3.48 -0.66 -8.80
N HIS A 100 3.38 -0.52 -7.48
CA HIS A 100 2.25 -1.07 -6.74
C HIS A 100 0.95 -0.35 -7.11
N GLY A 101 0.96 0.99 -7.22
CA GLY A 101 -0.23 1.76 -7.59
C GLY A 101 -0.86 1.40 -8.92
N ARG A 102 -0.04 1.16 -9.95
CA ARG A 102 -0.56 0.71 -11.25
C ARG A 102 -1.24 -0.66 -11.16
N ILE A 103 -0.71 -1.57 -10.34
CA ILE A 103 -1.31 -2.89 -10.11
C ILE A 103 -2.63 -2.74 -9.36
N ILE A 104 -2.65 -2.01 -8.24
CA ILE A 104 -3.85 -1.87 -7.41
C ILE A 104 -4.97 -1.12 -8.14
N GLU A 105 -4.63 -0.06 -8.91
CA GLU A 105 -5.62 0.69 -9.69
C GLU A 105 -6.40 -0.22 -10.64
N ASN A 106 -5.72 -1.19 -11.27
CA ASN A 106 -6.35 -2.19 -12.15
C ASN A 106 -7.14 -3.27 -11.40
N LEU A 107 -6.82 -3.52 -10.12
CA LEU A 107 -7.51 -4.53 -9.32
C LEU A 107 -8.78 -4.00 -8.65
N VAL A 108 -8.78 -2.75 -8.17
CA VAL A 108 -9.89 -2.22 -7.35
C VAL A 108 -10.71 -1.15 -8.06
N GLY A 109 -10.17 -0.56 -9.14
CA GLY A 109 -10.77 0.57 -9.84
C GLY A 109 -10.20 1.91 -9.35
N LYS A 110 -9.99 2.82 -10.30
CA LYS A 110 -9.43 4.16 -10.05
C LYS A 110 -10.28 4.99 -9.09
N GLU A 111 -11.59 4.78 -9.10
CA GLU A 111 -12.56 5.48 -8.25
C GLU A 111 -12.45 5.10 -6.77
N LYS A 112 -11.96 3.89 -6.46
CA LYS A 112 -11.78 3.41 -5.09
C LYS A 112 -10.39 3.68 -4.55
N LEU A 113 -9.40 3.85 -5.44
CA LEU A 113 -8.01 4.01 -5.05
C LEU A 113 -7.68 5.46 -4.65
N VAL A 114 -7.23 5.63 -3.41
CA VAL A 114 -6.71 6.87 -2.86
C VAL A 114 -5.21 6.73 -2.69
N GLN A 115 -4.47 7.33 -3.61
CA GLN A 115 -3.03 7.14 -3.72
C GLN A 115 -2.25 8.36 -3.26
N PHE A 116 -1.19 8.13 -2.49
CA PHE A 116 -0.28 9.15 -1.99
C PHE A 116 1.15 8.82 -2.42
N ASP A 117 1.92 9.86 -2.76
CA ASP A 117 3.36 9.76 -3.02
C ASP A 117 4.12 10.21 -1.77
N ALA A 118 4.73 9.27 -1.06
CA ALA A 118 5.53 9.56 0.13
C ALA A 118 6.75 10.43 -0.19
N LEU A 119 7.40 10.22 -1.34
CA LEU A 119 8.61 10.96 -1.73
C LEU A 119 8.32 12.46 -1.88
N SER A 120 7.12 12.82 -2.31
CA SER A 120 6.69 14.22 -2.42
C SER A 120 6.62 14.97 -1.08
N VAL A 121 6.55 14.25 0.04
CA VAL A 121 6.43 14.82 1.39
C VAL A 121 7.82 15.13 1.96
N TYR A 122 8.69 14.12 2.10
CA TYR A 122 9.99 14.29 2.75
C TYR A 122 11.11 14.75 1.80
N LYS A 123 10.98 14.50 0.49
CA LYS A 123 11.88 15.01 -0.58
C LYS A 123 13.39 14.78 -0.35
N LYS A 124 13.76 13.63 0.20
CA LYS A 124 15.15 13.20 0.44
C LYS A 124 15.42 11.80 -0.15
N TYR A 125 16.64 11.29 0.03
CA TYR A 125 17.03 9.90 -0.27
C TYR A 125 16.77 9.47 -1.72
N THR A 126 16.94 10.41 -2.66
CA THR A 126 16.76 10.13 -4.09
C THR A 126 17.91 9.32 -4.69
N ASP A 127 19.05 9.32 -4.00
CA ASP A 127 20.34 8.74 -4.34
C ASP A 127 20.79 7.63 -3.38
N VAL A 128 19.95 7.28 -2.40
CA VAL A 128 20.22 6.24 -1.40
C VAL A 128 19.32 5.03 -1.67
N PHE A 129 19.90 3.83 -1.63
CA PHE A 129 19.15 2.59 -1.81
C PHE A 129 18.94 1.86 -0.49
N ASP A 130 20.03 1.53 0.21
CA ASP A 130 19.99 0.69 1.39
C ASP A 130 19.30 1.41 2.55
N ILE A 131 18.55 0.65 3.33
CA ILE A 131 17.79 1.21 4.44
C ILE A 131 18.76 1.81 5.48
N ASP A 132 19.85 1.12 5.77
CA ASP A 132 20.77 1.44 6.87
C ASP A 132 21.74 2.59 6.57
N ASP A 133 21.74 3.07 5.33
CA ASP A 133 22.38 4.34 4.96
C ASP A 133 21.62 5.56 5.52
N VAL A 134 20.41 5.36 6.05
CA VAL A 134 19.63 6.37 6.78
C VAL A 134 19.36 5.89 8.20
N CYS A 135 19.66 6.73 9.19
CA CYS A 135 19.51 6.35 10.59
C CYS A 135 18.04 6.05 10.93
N GLU A 136 17.79 5.04 11.77
CA GLU A 136 16.43 4.56 12.03
C GLU A 136 15.46 5.64 12.51
N GLU A 137 15.92 6.53 13.39
CA GLU A 137 15.10 7.63 13.90
C GLU A 137 14.74 8.63 12.80
N GLU A 138 15.66 8.90 11.87
CA GLU A 138 15.37 9.73 10.69
C GLU A 138 14.36 9.04 9.76
N ARG A 139 14.47 7.72 9.56
CA ARG A 139 13.48 6.94 8.78
C ARG A 139 12.08 7.02 9.41
N LYS A 140 11.99 6.85 10.72
CA LYS A 140 10.73 6.92 11.48
C LYS A 140 10.12 8.32 11.45
N GLU A 141 10.95 9.35 11.55
CA GLU A 141 10.51 10.74 11.48
C GLU A 141 9.96 11.07 10.08
N ALA A 142 10.66 10.67 9.02
CA ALA A 142 10.14 10.81 7.65
C ALA A 142 8.80 10.07 7.48
N ALA A 143 8.68 8.85 8.02
CA ALA A 143 7.44 8.08 7.98
C ALA A 143 6.29 8.74 8.77
N ARG A 144 6.59 9.38 9.91
CA ARG A 144 5.63 10.16 10.70
C ARG A 144 5.09 11.32 9.89
N GLN A 145 5.98 12.12 9.28
CA GLN A 145 5.61 13.26 8.44
C GLN A 145 4.69 12.84 7.28
N VAL A 146 5.01 11.72 6.63
CA VAL A 146 4.15 11.14 5.57
C VAL A 146 2.79 10.74 6.13
N ALA A 147 2.74 10.01 7.24
CA ALA A 147 1.49 9.56 7.85
C ALA A 147 0.59 10.72 8.27
N ASP A 148 1.15 11.75 8.91
CA ASP A 148 0.40 12.92 9.38
C ASP A 148 -0.16 13.74 8.19
N ASN A 149 0.62 13.87 7.12
CA ASN A 149 0.16 14.49 5.87
C ASN A 149 -1.03 13.73 5.27
N ILE A 150 -0.94 12.41 5.22
CA ILE A 150 -1.98 11.54 4.68
C ILE A 150 -3.25 11.62 5.53
N LEU A 151 -3.14 11.48 6.85
CA LEU A 151 -4.29 11.55 7.75
C LEU A 151 -4.99 12.91 7.67
N THR A 152 -4.23 14.00 7.52
CA THR A 152 -4.79 15.34 7.30
C THR A 152 -5.61 15.41 6.01
N LYS A 153 -5.05 14.89 4.91
CA LYS A 153 -5.73 14.85 3.61
C LYS A 153 -6.95 13.93 3.62
N LEU A 154 -6.90 12.81 4.34
CA LEU A 154 -8.02 11.88 4.44
C LEU A 154 -9.19 12.45 5.26
N LYS A 155 -8.92 13.26 6.29
CA LYS A 155 -9.95 13.96 7.07
C LYS A 155 -10.67 15.07 6.30
N ALA A 156 -10.04 15.59 5.25
CA ALA A 156 -10.58 16.67 4.43
C ALA A 156 -11.43 16.17 3.24
N ARG A 157 -11.66 14.86 3.13
CA ARG A 157 -12.45 14.21 2.06
C ARG A 157 -13.75 13.67 2.62
#